data_AF-A0A538JY02-F1
#
_entry.id   AF-A0A538JY02-F1
#
_cell.length_a   1.000
_cell.length_b   1.000
_cell.length_c   1.000
_cell.angle_alpha   90.00
_cell.angle_beta   90.00
_cell.angle_gamma   90.00
#
_symmetry.space_group_name_H-M   'P 1'
#
loop_
_entity.id
_entity.type
_entity.pdbx_description
1 polymer ?
#
loop_
_entity_poly.entity_id
_entity_poly.type
_entity_poly.pdbx_seq_one_letter_code
_entity_poly.pdbx_strand_id
1 'polypeptide(L)'
;MRVLERLDELYSIGGGVGANRVGGGAGEQEAHELAARWMEEAGFRVETDGIGNLIGRLGNGEIWTGSHLDSVPSGGKFDGALGVVAGIEAVERVGTGAVVVFRDEERGCIGSSAFIERGDLPRCFLEVHIEQGPVLERAGVPLGLAMGIVGIVRGERIFEGRAGHAGTVPMDGRADALVAAAEYVLRVRDSAAAIEDAVATVGQIDVEPAAANVIPSRVRISVDARAPDRARLDRLVAELELERPDFRLEPVPMAREPLAALRAELEARRLPVVELPSGAGHDAAVLAGAGVPTAMLFVRSLNGGVSHSPLEESAPEDVELAVDVLAAALGRLISGTD
;
A
#
# COMPACT_ATOMS: atom_id res chain seq x y z
N MET A 1 -25.01 6.15 -4.14
CA MET A 1 -24.53 4.92 -4.80
C MET A 1 -24.13 3.95 -3.70
N ARG A 2 -24.53 2.68 -3.78
CA ARG A 2 -24.28 1.66 -2.74
C ARG A 2 -22.79 1.57 -2.32
N VAL A 3 -21.85 1.63 -3.27
CA VAL A 3 -20.40 1.66 -2.99
C VAL A 3 -20.00 2.84 -2.11
N LEU A 4 -20.38 4.07 -2.49
CA LEU A 4 -20.01 5.27 -1.72
C LEU A 4 -20.68 5.33 -0.36
N GLU A 5 -21.94 4.87 -0.27
CA GLU A 5 -22.68 4.76 0.99
C GLU A 5 -21.98 3.80 1.95
N ARG A 6 -21.56 2.61 1.46
CA ARG A 6 -20.77 1.65 2.25
C ARG A 6 -19.42 2.23 2.68
N LEU A 7 -18.74 2.97 1.81
CA LEU A 7 -17.50 3.65 2.18
C LEU A 7 -17.73 4.74 3.24
N ASP A 8 -18.84 5.47 3.18
CA ASP A 8 -19.22 6.46 4.22
C ASP A 8 -19.52 5.78 5.56
N GLU A 9 -20.22 4.64 5.54
CA GLU A 9 -20.46 3.84 6.75
C GLU A 9 -19.15 3.36 7.38
N LEU A 10 -18.22 2.80 6.59
CA LEU A 10 -16.89 2.40 7.08
C LEU A 10 -16.09 3.59 7.63
N TYR A 11 -16.13 4.73 6.94
CA TYR A 11 -15.41 5.94 7.34
C TYR A 11 -15.93 6.50 8.67
N SER A 12 -17.19 6.23 9.04
CA SER A 12 -17.75 6.67 10.32
C SER A 12 -17.27 5.86 11.54
N ILE A 13 -16.64 4.70 11.32
CA ILE A 13 -16.15 3.81 12.37
C ILE A 13 -14.82 4.33 12.96
N GLY A 14 -14.68 4.25 14.28
CA GLY A 14 -13.47 4.67 15.03
C GLY A 14 -13.54 6.06 15.65
N GLY A 15 -14.47 6.91 15.19
CA GLY A 15 -14.67 8.28 15.68
C GLY A 15 -13.48 9.23 15.41
N GLY A 16 -13.60 10.49 15.82
CA GLY A 16 -12.54 11.49 15.62
C GLY A 16 -12.49 12.04 14.18
N VAL A 17 -11.35 12.64 13.81
CA VAL A 17 -11.10 13.15 12.46
C VAL A 17 -10.45 12.06 11.62
N GLY A 18 -10.97 11.81 10.42
CA GLY A 18 -10.50 10.74 9.54
C GLY A 18 -11.00 9.35 9.97
N ALA A 19 -10.59 8.33 9.21
CA ALA A 19 -10.73 6.94 9.61
C ALA A 19 -9.77 6.62 10.76
N ASN A 20 -10.24 5.90 11.77
CA ASN A 20 -9.44 5.53 12.95
C ASN A 20 -9.66 4.05 13.31
N ARG A 21 -9.44 3.16 12.34
CA ARG A 21 -9.66 1.72 12.46
C ARG A 21 -8.32 0.97 12.58
N VAL A 22 -7.56 1.25 13.63
CA VAL A 22 -6.25 0.62 13.86
C VAL A 22 -6.40 -0.91 13.92
N GLY A 23 -5.61 -1.65 13.14
CA GLY A 23 -5.67 -3.12 13.07
C GLY A 23 -5.53 -3.86 14.42
N GLY A 24 -6.16 -5.03 14.52
CA GLY A 24 -6.36 -5.73 15.78
C GLY A 24 -7.19 -4.98 16.84
N GLY A 25 -7.66 -3.77 16.52
CA GLY A 25 -8.48 -2.93 17.39
C GLY A 25 -9.97 -3.15 17.19
N ALA A 26 -10.77 -2.54 18.07
CA ALA A 26 -12.24 -2.63 18.02
C ALA A 26 -12.84 -2.03 16.73
N GLY A 27 -12.23 -0.95 16.19
CA GLY A 27 -12.71 -0.32 14.96
C GLY A 27 -12.52 -1.20 13.71
N GLU A 28 -11.41 -1.92 13.60
CA GLU A 28 -11.21 -2.91 12.54
C GLU A 28 -12.20 -4.07 12.69
N GLN A 29 -12.38 -4.58 13.92
CA GLN A 29 -13.36 -5.63 14.20
C GLN A 29 -14.79 -5.22 13.78
N GLU A 30 -15.23 -4.03 14.13
CA GLU A 30 -16.54 -3.49 13.75
C GLU A 30 -16.70 -3.38 12.23
N ALA A 31 -15.64 -2.96 11.53
CA ALA A 31 -15.63 -2.88 10.07
C ALA A 31 -15.71 -4.27 9.41
N HIS A 32 -15.01 -5.27 9.94
CA HIS A 32 -15.12 -6.66 9.48
C HIS A 32 -16.54 -7.21 9.70
N GLU A 33 -17.15 -6.95 10.86
CA GLU A 33 -18.53 -7.36 11.13
C GLU A 33 -19.54 -6.68 10.20
N LEU A 34 -19.31 -5.42 9.85
CA LEU A 34 -20.12 -4.69 8.87
C LEU A 34 -19.98 -5.28 7.46
N ALA A 35 -18.75 -5.54 7.01
CA ALA A 35 -18.50 -6.18 5.73
C ALA A 35 -19.08 -7.60 5.66
N ALA A 36 -19.00 -8.38 6.75
CA ALA A 36 -19.61 -9.70 6.85
C ALA A 36 -21.12 -9.64 6.62
N ARG A 37 -21.83 -8.69 7.26
CA ARG A 37 -23.27 -8.50 7.05
C ARG A 37 -23.60 -8.18 5.59
N TRP A 38 -22.85 -7.27 4.96
CA TRP A 38 -23.06 -6.93 3.55
C TRP A 38 -22.85 -8.12 2.63
N MET A 39 -21.85 -8.96 2.90
CA MET A 39 -21.61 -10.20 2.17
C MET A 39 -22.74 -11.21 2.38
N GLU A 40 -23.20 -11.41 3.62
CA GLU A 40 -24.33 -12.31 3.93
C GLU A 40 -25.63 -11.86 3.25
N GLU A 41 -25.94 -10.56 3.28
CA GLU A 41 -27.10 -9.96 2.61
C GLU A 41 -27.05 -10.15 1.09
N ALA A 42 -25.85 -10.13 0.51
CA ALA A 42 -25.60 -10.38 -0.90
C ALA A 42 -25.53 -11.90 -1.25
N GLY A 43 -25.73 -12.79 -0.26
CA GLY A 43 -25.81 -14.24 -0.46
C GLY A 43 -24.47 -14.98 -0.43
N PHE A 44 -23.40 -14.35 0.03
CA PHE A 44 -22.09 -15.00 0.17
C PHE A 44 -22.13 -16.00 1.33
N ARG A 45 -21.40 -17.11 1.19
CA ARG A 45 -20.98 -17.93 2.33
C ARG A 45 -19.78 -17.26 2.99
N VAL A 46 -19.98 -16.74 4.18
CA VAL A 46 -18.96 -16.01 4.94
C VAL A 46 -18.26 -16.93 5.94
N GLU A 47 -16.94 -16.85 6.01
CA GLU A 47 -16.09 -17.51 7.00
C GLU A 47 -15.01 -16.55 7.52
N THR A 48 -14.56 -16.77 8.75
CA THR A 48 -13.39 -16.09 9.31
C THR A 48 -12.31 -17.12 9.57
N ASP A 49 -11.09 -16.86 9.11
CA ASP A 49 -9.97 -17.77 9.34
C ASP A 49 -9.38 -17.67 10.76
N GLY A 50 -8.37 -18.48 11.05
CA GLY A 50 -7.74 -18.55 12.37
C GLY A 50 -6.98 -17.28 12.80
N ILE A 51 -6.73 -16.34 11.89
CA ILE A 51 -6.03 -15.07 12.13
C ILE A 51 -7.01 -13.88 12.10
N GLY A 52 -8.27 -14.13 11.70
CA GLY A 52 -9.33 -13.13 11.71
C GLY A 52 -9.60 -12.51 10.35
N ASN A 53 -8.99 -13.00 9.26
CA ASN A 53 -9.34 -12.57 7.91
C ASN A 53 -10.78 -12.97 7.61
N LEU A 54 -11.55 -12.08 7.00
CA LEU A 54 -12.91 -12.37 6.57
C LEU A 54 -12.88 -12.85 5.12
N ILE A 55 -13.57 -13.95 4.81
CA ILE A 55 -13.64 -14.52 3.48
C ILE A 55 -15.12 -14.76 3.14
N GLY A 56 -15.63 -14.05 2.14
CA GLY A 56 -16.95 -14.30 1.55
C GLY A 56 -16.81 -15.02 0.22
N ARG A 57 -17.57 -16.09 0.00
CA ARG A 57 -17.56 -16.84 -1.27
C ARG A 57 -18.94 -16.90 -1.91
N LEU A 58 -18.99 -16.69 -3.22
CA LEU A 58 -20.18 -16.87 -4.05
C LEU A 58 -19.86 -17.82 -5.21
N GLY A 59 -20.69 -18.83 -5.45
CA GLY A 59 -20.43 -19.85 -6.48
C GLY A 59 -19.14 -20.66 -6.23
N ASN A 60 -18.27 -20.80 -7.24
CA ASN A 60 -17.04 -21.61 -7.15
C ASN A 60 -15.94 -20.99 -6.26
N GLY A 61 -15.89 -19.65 -6.16
CA GLY A 61 -14.96 -18.92 -5.31
C GLY A 61 -13.47 -19.12 -5.65
N GLU A 62 -13.13 -19.33 -6.92
CA GLU A 62 -11.74 -19.61 -7.36
C GLU A 62 -10.91 -18.34 -7.64
N ILE A 63 -11.55 -17.31 -8.18
CA ILE A 63 -10.94 -15.99 -8.43
C ILE A 63 -11.32 -15.07 -7.28
N TRP A 64 -10.31 -14.51 -6.62
CA TRP A 64 -10.49 -13.71 -5.43
C TRP A 64 -10.24 -12.24 -5.74
N THR A 65 -10.91 -11.39 -4.98
CA THR A 65 -10.63 -9.96 -4.89
C THR A 65 -10.66 -9.54 -3.44
N GLY A 66 -10.09 -8.41 -3.10
CA GLY A 66 -10.09 -7.96 -1.71
C GLY A 66 -9.07 -6.89 -1.45
N SER A 67 -8.98 -6.51 -0.19
CA SER A 67 -7.97 -5.61 0.36
C SER A 67 -8.13 -5.65 1.90
N HIS A 68 -7.92 -4.53 2.58
CA HIS A 68 -7.99 -4.42 4.04
C HIS A 68 -9.06 -3.42 4.52
N LEU A 69 -9.41 -3.48 5.81
CA LEU A 69 -10.36 -2.53 6.44
C LEU A 69 -9.77 -1.78 7.63
N ASP A 70 -8.57 -2.11 8.08
CA ASP A 70 -7.85 -1.27 9.01
C ASP A 70 -7.43 0.05 8.35
N SER A 71 -7.04 1.02 9.17
CA SER A 71 -6.52 2.31 8.71
C SER A 71 -5.44 2.82 9.65
N VAL A 72 -4.54 3.64 9.13
CA VAL A 72 -3.77 4.55 9.98
C VAL A 72 -4.67 5.50 10.79
N PRO A 73 -4.20 6.05 11.93
CA PRO A 73 -4.89 7.12 12.62
C PRO A 73 -5.08 8.36 11.73
N SER A 74 -6.29 8.91 11.74
CA SER A 74 -6.71 9.99 10.83
C SER A 74 -6.49 9.65 9.36
N GLY A 75 -6.71 8.40 8.98
CA GLY A 75 -6.64 7.92 7.60
C GLY A 75 -7.81 8.43 6.73
N GLY A 76 -7.75 8.06 5.46
CA GLY A 76 -8.75 8.42 4.47
C GLY A 76 -9.97 7.49 4.44
N LYS A 77 -10.86 7.75 3.49
CA LYS A 77 -12.10 6.98 3.27
C LYS A 77 -11.89 5.76 2.38
N PHE A 78 -10.88 5.78 1.51
CA PHE A 78 -10.77 4.89 0.35
C PHE A 78 -9.63 3.87 0.50
N ASP A 79 -8.54 4.23 1.17
CA ASP A 79 -7.40 3.34 1.45
C ASP A 79 -7.85 2.01 2.08
N GLY A 80 -7.51 0.88 1.43
CA GLY A 80 -8.04 -0.47 1.70
C GLY A 80 -9.54 -0.66 1.46
N ALA A 81 -10.38 0.17 2.08
CA ALA A 81 -11.83 0.07 2.11
C ALA A 81 -12.46 0.02 0.70
N LEU A 82 -11.90 0.78 -0.25
CA LEU A 82 -12.34 0.76 -1.65
C LEU A 82 -12.21 -0.64 -2.26
N GLY A 83 -11.09 -1.33 -2.04
CA GLY A 83 -10.86 -2.66 -2.59
C GLY A 83 -11.84 -3.70 -2.07
N VAL A 84 -12.17 -3.63 -0.78
CA VAL A 84 -13.15 -4.52 -0.14
C VAL A 84 -14.57 -4.24 -0.65
N VAL A 85 -15.02 -2.98 -0.60
CA VAL A 85 -16.38 -2.62 -1.03
C VAL A 85 -16.56 -2.86 -2.52
N ALA A 86 -15.59 -2.48 -3.35
CA ALA A 86 -15.61 -2.76 -4.79
C ALA A 86 -15.63 -4.26 -5.07
N GLY A 87 -14.89 -5.05 -4.29
CA GLY A 87 -14.88 -6.51 -4.39
C GLY A 87 -16.23 -7.15 -4.12
N ILE A 88 -16.92 -6.74 -3.04
CA ILE A 88 -18.27 -7.22 -2.71
C ILE A 88 -19.23 -6.95 -3.88
N GLU A 89 -19.23 -5.71 -4.37
CA GLU A 89 -20.13 -5.24 -5.43
C GLU A 89 -19.85 -5.94 -6.77
N ALA A 90 -18.58 -6.11 -7.12
CA ALA A 90 -18.16 -6.76 -8.34
C ALA A 90 -18.50 -8.26 -8.33
N VAL A 91 -18.20 -8.97 -7.23
CA VAL A 91 -18.49 -10.41 -7.11
C VAL A 91 -20.01 -10.66 -7.05
N GLU A 92 -20.78 -9.82 -6.34
CA GLU A 92 -22.25 -9.90 -6.34
C GLU A 92 -22.81 -9.75 -7.76
N ARG A 93 -22.31 -8.79 -8.54
CA ARG A 93 -22.75 -8.54 -9.91
C ARG A 93 -22.39 -9.70 -10.86
N VAL A 94 -21.22 -10.31 -10.69
CA VAL A 94 -20.77 -11.45 -11.52
C VAL A 94 -21.48 -12.74 -11.11
N GLY A 95 -21.90 -12.85 -9.84
CA GLY A 95 -22.58 -14.02 -9.30
C GLY A 95 -21.66 -15.17 -8.89
N THR A 96 -20.34 -15.02 -9.08
CA THR A 96 -19.35 -15.99 -8.58
C THR A 96 -17.97 -15.36 -8.40
N GLY A 97 -17.25 -15.81 -7.38
CA GLY A 97 -15.95 -15.27 -6.95
C GLY A 97 -15.82 -15.31 -5.43
N ALA A 98 -14.70 -14.84 -4.90
CA ALA A 98 -14.51 -14.67 -3.47
C ALA A 98 -14.01 -13.26 -3.15
N VAL A 99 -14.41 -12.76 -1.99
CA VAL A 99 -13.90 -11.50 -1.42
C VAL A 99 -13.18 -11.81 -0.13
N VAL A 100 -11.94 -11.35 0.01
CA VAL A 100 -11.18 -11.43 1.26
C VAL A 100 -10.99 -10.03 1.85
N VAL A 101 -11.07 -9.96 3.17
CA VAL A 101 -10.69 -8.79 3.97
C VAL A 101 -9.55 -9.21 4.87
N PHE A 102 -8.35 -8.73 4.56
CA PHE A 102 -7.16 -9.01 5.34
C PHE A 102 -7.10 -8.13 6.60
N ARG A 103 -6.43 -8.68 7.62
CA ARG A 103 -6.19 -8.01 8.90
C ARG A 103 -4.88 -7.24 8.92
N ASP A 104 -4.91 -6.06 9.56
CA ASP A 104 -3.76 -5.24 9.97
C ASP A 104 -2.73 -5.09 8.83
N GLU A 105 -3.19 -4.61 7.68
CA GLU A 105 -2.35 -4.37 6.51
C GLU A 105 -1.35 -3.24 6.77
N GLU A 106 -1.84 -2.15 7.37
CA GLU A 106 -1.11 -0.88 7.55
C GLU A 106 0.14 -1.02 8.42
N ARG A 107 0.22 -2.11 9.21
CA ARG A 107 1.37 -2.43 10.07
C ARG A 107 2.20 -3.61 9.60
N GLY A 108 1.92 -4.14 8.42
CA GLY A 108 2.78 -5.11 7.74
C GLY A 108 2.06 -6.33 7.20
N CYS A 109 0.84 -6.17 6.66
CA CYS A 109 0.11 -7.23 5.95
C CYS A 109 -0.01 -8.51 6.81
N ILE A 110 -0.35 -8.37 8.09
CA ILE A 110 -0.32 -9.49 9.06
C ILE A 110 -1.28 -10.61 8.63
N GLY A 111 -2.48 -10.22 8.20
CA GLY A 111 -3.52 -11.13 7.75
C GLY A 111 -3.12 -11.94 6.53
N SER A 112 -2.64 -11.29 5.47
CA SER A 112 -2.23 -11.99 4.24
C SER A 112 -0.94 -12.80 4.44
N SER A 113 0.00 -12.31 5.25
CA SER A 113 1.25 -13.03 5.55
C SER A 113 0.96 -14.37 6.25
N ALA A 114 0.05 -14.38 7.22
CA ALA A 114 -0.35 -15.61 7.87
C ALA A 114 -1.27 -16.48 6.99
N PHE A 115 -2.06 -15.85 6.11
CA PHE A 115 -2.91 -16.57 5.16
C PHE A 115 -2.09 -17.44 4.19
N ILE A 116 -1.00 -16.92 3.64
CA ILE A 116 -0.19 -17.65 2.65
C ILE A 116 0.50 -18.90 3.22
N GLU A 117 0.71 -18.96 4.54
CA GLU A 117 1.28 -20.13 5.22
C GLU A 117 0.30 -21.32 5.29
N ARG A 118 -1.02 -21.08 5.12
CA ARG A 118 -2.06 -22.12 5.22
C ARG A 118 -2.15 -23.02 3.99
N GLY A 119 -1.69 -22.55 2.82
CA GLY A 119 -1.59 -23.33 1.57
C GLY A 119 -2.87 -23.47 0.73
N ASP A 120 -4.03 -23.02 1.20
CA ASP A 120 -5.28 -22.96 0.39
C ASP A 120 -5.38 -21.61 -0.34
N LEU A 121 -4.45 -21.40 -1.28
CA LEU A 121 -4.30 -20.16 -2.01
C LEU A 121 -5.30 -20.04 -3.17
N PRO A 122 -5.78 -18.84 -3.50
CA PRO A 122 -6.66 -18.63 -4.64
C PRO A 122 -5.96 -18.91 -5.98
N ARG A 123 -6.73 -19.24 -7.03
CA ARG A 123 -6.19 -19.38 -8.40
C ARG A 123 -5.62 -18.06 -8.90
N CYS A 124 -6.25 -16.96 -8.51
CA CYS A 124 -5.91 -15.62 -8.95
C CYS A 124 -6.46 -14.60 -7.93
N PHE A 125 -5.75 -13.48 -7.77
CA PHE A 125 -6.17 -12.37 -6.91
C PHE A 125 -6.17 -11.04 -7.68
N LEU A 126 -7.23 -10.26 -7.54
CA LEU A 126 -7.31 -8.88 -8.03
C LEU A 126 -7.49 -7.93 -6.85
N GLU A 127 -6.71 -6.87 -6.79
CA GLU A 127 -6.88 -5.83 -5.78
C GLU A 127 -7.21 -4.49 -6.45
N VAL A 128 -8.33 -3.89 -6.07
CA VAL A 128 -8.62 -2.49 -6.42
C VAL A 128 -8.11 -1.63 -5.28
N HIS A 129 -7.37 -0.59 -5.62
CA HIS A 129 -6.83 0.32 -4.62
C HIS A 129 -6.80 1.74 -5.17
N ILE A 130 -6.80 2.74 -4.30
CA ILE A 130 -6.44 4.09 -4.74
C ILE A 130 -4.94 4.15 -5.06
N GLU A 131 -4.54 5.05 -5.96
CA GLU A 131 -3.13 5.18 -6.37
C GLU A 131 -2.21 5.61 -5.21
N GLN A 132 -2.72 6.43 -4.28
CA GLN A 132 -1.95 7.09 -3.22
C GLN A 132 -0.82 7.99 -3.77
N GLY A 133 -1.00 8.46 -5.00
CA GLY A 133 -0.04 9.25 -5.75
C GLY A 133 -0.74 10.13 -6.80
N PRO A 134 0.00 11.09 -7.40
CA PRO A 134 -0.59 12.08 -8.31
C PRO A 134 -0.48 11.69 -9.79
N VAL A 135 -0.01 10.50 -10.16
CA VAL A 135 0.31 10.14 -11.55
C VAL A 135 -0.95 10.12 -12.41
N LEU A 136 -2.01 9.44 -11.96
CA LEU A 136 -3.29 9.37 -12.67
C LEU A 136 -4.00 10.72 -12.68
N GLU A 137 -3.92 11.48 -11.58
CA GLU A 137 -4.47 12.85 -11.52
C GLU A 137 -3.80 13.77 -12.53
N ARG A 138 -2.46 13.77 -12.58
CA ARG A 138 -1.67 14.57 -13.55
C ARG A 138 -1.89 14.13 -14.98
N ALA A 139 -2.09 12.83 -15.21
CA ALA A 139 -2.39 12.29 -16.54
C ALA A 139 -3.85 12.56 -16.95
N GLY A 140 -4.73 12.95 -16.02
CA GLY A 140 -6.16 13.11 -16.26
C GLY A 140 -6.87 11.78 -16.57
N VAL A 141 -6.35 10.66 -16.07
CA VAL A 141 -6.85 9.31 -16.32
C VAL A 141 -7.52 8.77 -15.05
N PRO A 142 -8.69 8.11 -15.13
CA PRO A 142 -9.42 7.67 -13.95
C PRO A 142 -8.83 6.41 -13.30
N LEU A 143 -8.23 5.53 -14.11
CA LEU A 143 -7.75 4.21 -13.69
C LEU A 143 -6.33 3.93 -14.21
N GLY A 144 -5.56 3.15 -13.47
CA GLY A 144 -4.21 2.71 -13.82
C GLY A 144 -3.99 1.22 -13.55
N LEU A 145 -2.99 0.64 -14.20
CA LEU A 145 -2.55 -0.72 -13.93
C LEU A 145 -1.28 -0.70 -13.10
N ALA A 146 -1.32 -1.33 -11.92
CA ALA A 146 -0.10 -1.53 -11.13
C ALA A 146 0.73 -2.64 -11.80
N MET A 147 1.96 -2.33 -12.20
CA MET A 147 2.84 -3.29 -12.87
C MET A 147 3.61 -4.18 -11.88
N GLY A 148 3.67 -3.75 -10.63
CA GLY A 148 4.36 -4.41 -9.54
C GLY A 148 4.39 -3.49 -8.33
N ILE A 149 4.73 -4.07 -7.18
CA ILE A 149 5.01 -3.33 -5.95
C ILE A 149 6.53 -3.15 -5.87
N VAL A 150 6.97 -1.91 -5.63
CA VAL A 150 8.40 -1.59 -5.52
C VAL A 150 9.02 -2.36 -4.35
N GLY A 151 10.31 -2.65 -4.46
CA GLY A 151 11.07 -3.11 -3.32
C GLY A 151 11.29 -1.97 -2.33
N ILE A 152 11.26 -2.29 -1.04
CA ILE A 152 11.36 -1.32 0.05
C ILE A 152 12.44 -1.78 1.01
N VAL A 153 13.34 -0.87 1.38
CA VAL A 153 14.32 -1.06 2.43
C VAL A 153 14.18 0.07 3.43
N ARG A 154 14.05 -0.28 4.72
CA ARG A 154 14.09 0.67 5.82
C ARG A 154 15.22 0.32 6.77
N GLY A 155 15.96 1.32 7.20
CA GLY A 155 17.03 1.14 8.17
C GLY A 155 17.48 2.47 8.79
N GLU A 156 18.43 2.37 9.69
CA GLU A 156 18.97 3.52 10.42
C GLU A 156 20.46 3.74 10.15
N ARG A 157 20.88 4.99 10.24
CA ARG A 157 22.30 5.38 10.31
C ARG A 157 22.55 6.18 11.57
N ILE A 158 23.64 5.84 12.26
CA ILE A 158 24.08 6.52 13.47
C ILE A 158 25.42 7.20 13.18
N PHE A 159 25.47 8.49 13.45
CA PHE A 159 26.66 9.32 13.37
C PHE A 159 27.13 9.63 14.78
N GLU A 160 28.39 9.30 15.07
CA GLU A 160 29.03 9.56 16.36
C GLU A 160 30.05 10.70 16.20
N GLY A 161 30.04 11.61 17.16
CA GLY A 161 30.85 12.81 17.22
C GLY A 161 31.32 13.08 18.65
N ARG A 162 31.47 14.34 19.01
CA ARG A 162 31.90 14.74 20.36
C ARG A 162 31.18 15.99 20.82
N ALA A 163 30.55 15.88 21.99
CA ALA A 163 29.91 17.02 22.63
C ALA A 163 30.95 18.08 22.99
N GLY A 164 30.60 19.33 22.77
CA GLY A 164 31.45 20.47 23.05
C GLY A 164 30.65 21.76 23.11
N HIS A 165 31.18 22.78 23.77
CA HIS A 165 30.49 24.05 23.89
C HIS A 165 30.50 24.80 22.55
N ALA A 166 29.32 25.15 22.04
CA ALA A 166 29.15 25.70 20.68
C ALA A 166 29.88 27.03 20.45
N GLY A 167 30.17 27.80 21.50
CA GLY A 167 30.88 29.08 21.41
C GLY A 167 32.39 29.03 21.60
N THR A 168 32.94 27.98 22.22
CA THR A 168 34.35 27.97 22.66
C THR A 168 35.19 26.91 21.97
N VAL A 169 34.59 25.86 21.43
CA VAL A 169 35.30 24.89 20.60
C VAL A 169 35.52 25.49 19.20
N PRO A 170 36.78 25.68 18.75
CA PRO A 170 37.09 26.17 17.41
C PRO A 170 36.53 25.26 16.32
N MET A 171 36.23 25.82 15.14
CA MET A 171 35.55 25.09 14.05
C MET A 171 36.37 23.92 13.50
N ASP A 172 37.69 24.07 13.40
CA ASP A 172 38.64 23.05 12.92
C ASP A 172 38.85 21.89 13.90
N GLY A 173 38.40 22.04 15.16
CA GLY A 173 38.48 21.01 16.19
C GLY A 173 37.17 20.25 16.45
N ARG A 174 36.12 20.48 15.65
CA ARG A 174 34.80 19.87 15.90
C ARG A 174 34.70 18.48 15.28
N ALA A 175 34.12 17.55 16.04
CA ALA A 175 33.56 16.30 15.54
C ALA A 175 32.03 16.39 15.69
N ASP A 176 31.39 17.13 14.79
CA ASP A 176 29.97 17.45 14.87
C ASP A 176 29.13 16.38 14.14
N ALA A 177 28.40 15.58 14.92
CA ALA A 177 27.61 14.47 14.37
C ALA A 177 26.45 14.96 13.48
N LEU A 178 25.90 16.14 13.73
CA LEU A 178 24.78 16.68 12.96
C LEU A 178 25.24 17.21 11.60
N VAL A 179 26.45 17.76 11.51
CA VAL A 179 27.03 18.15 10.21
C VAL A 179 27.23 16.91 9.33
N ALA A 180 27.81 15.84 9.88
CA ALA A 180 27.98 14.58 9.15
C ALA A 180 26.64 13.96 8.72
N ALA A 181 25.63 13.98 9.61
CA ALA A 181 24.30 13.52 9.28
C ALA A 181 23.63 14.38 8.18
N ALA A 182 23.81 15.71 8.21
CA ALA A 182 23.26 16.61 7.20
C ALA A 182 23.87 16.37 5.81
N GLU A 183 25.18 16.10 5.72
CA GLU A 183 25.84 15.69 4.48
C GLU A 183 25.25 14.38 3.96
N TYR A 184 25.00 13.41 4.85
CA TYR A 184 24.38 12.15 4.47
C TYR A 184 22.93 12.32 4.00
N VAL A 185 22.13 13.21 4.62
CA VAL A 185 20.75 13.52 4.14
C VAL A 185 20.76 13.98 2.68
N LEU A 186 21.74 14.81 2.29
CA LEU A 186 21.90 15.23 0.90
C LEU A 186 22.30 14.06 0.00
N ARG A 187 23.23 13.20 0.46
CA ARG A 187 23.61 11.96 -0.25
C ARG A 187 22.42 11.05 -0.50
N VAL A 188 21.51 10.87 0.47
CA VAL A 188 20.30 10.04 0.32
C VAL A 188 19.46 10.51 -0.87
N ARG A 189 19.18 11.81 -0.95
CA ARG A 189 18.45 12.42 -2.07
C ARG A 189 19.19 12.21 -3.39
N ASP A 190 20.49 12.50 -3.42
CA ASP A 190 21.29 12.49 -4.65
C ASP A 190 21.48 11.07 -5.21
N SER A 191 21.67 10.08 -4.33
CA SER A 191 21.74 8.65 -4.71
C SER A 191 20.42 8.15 -5.28
N ALA A 192 19.28 8.48 -4.65
CA ALA A 192 17.99 8.10 -5.20
C ALA A 192 17.72 8.76 -6.55
N ALA A 193 17.99 10.06 -6.69
CA ALA A 193 17.82 10.79 -7.94
C ALA A 193 18.71 10.30 -9.09
N ALA A 194 19.84 9.64 -8.77
CA ALA A 194 20.74 9.05 -9.75
C ALA A 194 20.30 7.66 -10.26
N ILE A 195 19.25 7.07 -9.67
CA ILE A 195 18.71 5.77 -10.04
C ILE A 195 17.28 5.99 -10.56
N GLU A 196 17.05 5.62 -11.82
CA GLU A 196 15.75 5.74 -12.47
C GLU A 196 14.64 5.06 -11.66
N ASP A 197 13.55 5.80 -11.46
CA ASP A 197 12.35 5.41 -10.70
C ASP A 197 12.59 4.97 -9.24
N ALA A 198 13.77 5.28 -8.69
CA ALA A 198 14.05 5.09 -7.27
C ALA A 198 13.71 6.34 -6.45
N VAL A 199 13.34 6.12 -5.20
CA VAL A 199 13.11 7.19 -4.22
C VAL A 199 13.76 6.81 -2.90
N ALA A 200 14.25 7.80 -2.16
CA ALA A 200 14.70 7.60 -0.79
C ALA A 200 14.41 8.84 0.04
N THR A 201 14.00 8.61 1.29
CA THR A 201 13.56 9.66 2.20
C THR A 201 14.19 9.47 3.57
N VAL A 202 14.72 10.56 4.14
CA VAL A 202 15.01 10.64 5.57
C VAL A 202 13.78 11.23 6.25
N GLY A 203 13.06 10.40 7.01
CA GLY A 203 11.80 10.79 7.65
C GLY A 203 11.97 11.23 9.11
N GLN A 204 13.03 10.80 9.78
CA GLN A 204 13.27 11.06 11.20
C GLN A 204 14.75 11.35 11.45
N ILE A 205 15.01 12.33 12.33
CA ILE A 205 16.34 12.71 12.78
C ILE A 205 16.27 12.94 14.30
N ASP A 206 17.00 12.13 15.05
CA ASP A 206 17.14 12.24 16.50
C ASP A 206 18.54 12.73 16.85
N VAL A 207 18.60 13.91 17.46
CA VAL A 207 19.85 14.59 17.79
C VAL A 207 20.10 14.51 19.28
N GLU A 208 21.32 14.15 19.69
CA GLU A 208 21.74 14.11 21.08
C GLU A 208 22.99 14.98 21.30
N PRO A 209 23.02 15.86 22.33
CA PRO A 209 22.02 16.03 23.40
C PRO A 209 20.86 16.98 23.06
N ALA A 210 20.70 17.42 21.80
CA ALA A 210 19.67 18.38 21.35
C ALA A 210 19.63 19.71 22.14
N ALA A 211 20.78 20.23 22.55
CA ALA A 211 20.89 21.54 23.18
C ALA A 211 21.48 22.57 22.21
N ALA A 212 20.84 23.74 22.09
CA ALA A 212 21.19 24.76 21.09
C ALA A 212 22.64 25.29 21.19
N ASN A 213 23.26 25.18 22.37
CA ASN A 213 24.63 25.64 22.65
C ASN A 213 25.63 24.48 22.80
N VAL A 214 25.28 23.27 22.39
CA VAL A 214 26.14 22.09 22.46
C VAL A 214 26.31 21.49 21.06
N ILE A 215 27.56 21.24 20.67
CA ILE A 215 27.89 20.49 19.46
C ILE A 215 27.30 19.08 19.59
N PRO A 216 26.44 18.61 18.66
CA PRO A 216 25.86 17.28 18.73
C PRO A 216 26.92 16.18 18.76
N SER A 217 26.81 15.29 19.75
CA SER A 217 27.70 14.14 19.90
C SER A 217 27.19 12.91 19.19
N ARG A 218 25.88 12.82 18.94
CA ARG A 218 25.28 11.65 18.31
C ARG A 218 24.03 12.06 17.54
N VAL A 219 23.87 11.52 16.34
CA VAL A 219 22.66 11.69 15.54
C VAL A 219 22.24 10.36 14.96
N ARG A 220 20.98 9.97 15.16
CA ARG A 220 20.36 8.82 14.51
C ARG A 220 19.38 9.32 13.46
N ILE A 221 19.46 8.77 12.25
CA ILE A 221 18.54 9.10 11.16
C ILE A 221 17.89 7.83 10.62
N SER A 222 16.63 7.93 10.21
CA SER A 222 15.96 6.86 9.47
C SER A 222 16.14 7.05 7.96
N VAL A 223 16.11 5.96 7.22
CA VAL A 223 16.09 5.95 5.76
C VAL A 223 15.02 4.97 5.29
N ASP A 224 14.10 5.44 4.45
CA ASP A 224 13.16 4.62 3.66
C ASP A 224 13.57 4.75 2.19
N ALA A 225 14.01 3.66 1.59
CA ALA A 225 14.52 3.58 0.23
C ALA A 225 13.68 2.59 -0.59
N ARG A 226 13.24 3.00 -1.79
CA ARG A 226 12.39 2.20 -2.66
C ARG A 226 12.89 2.20 -4.10
N ALA A 227 12.73 1.07 -4.78
CA ALA A 227 13.12 0.92 -6.18
C ALA A 227 12.26 -0.15 -6.89
N PRO A 228 12.04 -0.02 -8.22
CA PRO A 228 11.08 -0.87 -8.95
C PRO A 228 11.55 -2.31 -9.15
N ASP A 229 12.85 -2.57 -9.04
CA ASP A 229 13.42 -3.91 -9.16
C ASP A 229 14.61 -4.11 -8.23
N ARG A 230 15.02 -5.38 -8.14
CA ARG A 230 16.05 -5.83 -7.21
C ARG A 230 17.42 -5.24 -7.55
N ALA A 231 17.77 -5.10 -8.82
CA ALA A 231 19.08 -4.57 -9.20
C ALA A 231 19.22 -3.10 -8.82
N ARG A 232 18.16 -2.31 -9.04
CA ARG A 232 18.09 -0.91 -8.62
C ARG A 232 18.04 -0.78 -7.10
N LEU A 233 17.27 -1.62 -6.40
CA LEU A 233 17.20 -1.63 -4.94
C LEU A 233 18.55 -1.98 -4.30
N ASP A 234 19.20 -3.05 -4.77
CA ASP A 234 20.50 -3.48 -4.23
C ASP A 234 21.58 -2.43 -4.47
N ARG A 235 21.53 -1.73 -5.62
CA ARG A 235 22.42 -0.59 -5.88
C ARG A 235 22.16 0.55 -4.89
N LEU A 236 20.91 0.93 -4.67
CA LEU A 236 20.55 2.00 -3.74
C LEU A 236 20.96 1.63 -2.30
N VAL A 237 20.73 0.38 -1.87
CA VAL A 237 21.17 -0.13 -0.57
C VAL A 237 22.67 -0.01 -0.38
N ALA A 238 23.46 -0.37 -1.40
CA ALA A 238 24.92 -0.23 -1.35
C ALA A 238 25.36 1.25 -1.33
N GLU A 239 24.72 2.12 -2.13
CA GLU A 239 25.03 3.55 -2.14
C GLU A 239 24.68 4.25 -0.81
N LEU A 240 23.68 3.76 -0.08
CA LEU A 240 23.26 4.28 1.23
C LEU A 240 23.92 3.55 2.41
N GLU A 241 24.71 2.50 2.15
CA GLU A 241 25.34 1.63 3.17
C GLU A 241 24.29 1.12 4.19
N LEU A 242 23.21 0.54 3.65
CA LEU A 242 22.08 -0.05 4.39
C LEU A 242 22.10 -1.59 4.29
N GLU A 243 23.27 -2.24 4.28
CA GLU A 243 23.40 -3.68 4.00
C GLU A 243 22.78 -4.59 5.07
N ARG A 244 22.44 -4.03 6.24
CA ARG A 244 21.70 -4.71 7.31
C ARG A 244 20.48 -3.87 7.71
N PRO A 245 19.46 -3.82 6.84
CA PRO A 245 18.28 -3.02 7.10
C PRO A 245 17.41 -3.70 8.17
N ASP A 246 16.62 -2.89 8.88
CA ASP A 246 15.64 -3.38 9.86
C ASP A 246 14.44 -4.05 9.17
N PHE A 247 14.14 -3.60 7.94
CA PHE A 247 13.06 -4.12 7.12
C PHE A 247 13.47 -4.15 5.66
N ARG A 248 13.11 -5.24 4.98
CA ARG A 248 13.28 -5.39 3.54
C ARG A 248 12.12 -6.15 2.92
N LEU A 249 11.52 -5.55 1.91
CA LEU A 249 10.55 -6.14 1.00
C LEU A 249 11.20 -6.22 -0.39
N GLU A 250 11.17 -7.40 -1.00
CA GLU A 250 11.61 -7.55 -2.39
C GLU A 250 10.55 -6.99 -3.35
N PRO A 251 10.94 -6.38 -4.47
CA PRO A 251 10.00 -5.96 -5.49
C PRO A 251 9.26 -7.17 -6.08
N VAL A 252 7.94 -7.04 -6.26
CA VAL A 252 7.09 -8.13 -6.74
C VAL A 252 6.31 -7.68 -7.98
N PRO A 253 6.52 -8.30 -9.16
CA PRO A 253 5.78 -7.96 -10.37
C PRO A 253 4.36 -8.53 -10.34
N MET A 254 3.42 -7.83 -10.99
CA MET A 254 2.07 -8.35 -11.21
C MET A 254 2.04 -9.39 -12.34
N ALA A 255 1.18 -10.39 -12.19
CA ALA A 255 1.08 -11.53 -13.10
C ALA A 255 0.39 -11.16 -14.42
N ARG A 256 0.89 -11.72 -15.52
CA ARG A 256 0.46 -11.37 -16.88
C ARG A 256 -1.01 -11.64 -17.16
N GLU A 257 -1.57 -12.77 -16.71
CA GLU A 257 -2.96 -13.17 -16.97
C GLU A 257 -3.98 -12.18 -16.37
N PRO A 258 -4.01 -11.94 -15.04
CA PRO A 258 -4.93 -10.97 -14.45
C PRO A 258 -4.71 -9.54 -14.93
N LEU A 259 -3.45 -9.14 -15.15
CA LEU A 259 -3.13 -7.82 -15.68
C LEU A 259 -3.68 -7.64 -17.11
N ALA A 260 -3.60 -8.68 -17.96
CA ALA A 260 -4.17 -8.65 -19.30
C ALA A 260 -5.71 -8.58 -19.28
N ALA A 261 -6.36 -9.23 -18.30
CA ALA A 261 -7.81 -9.13 -18.12
C ALA A 261 -8.24 -7.70 -17.79
N LEU A 262 -7.56 -7.04 -16.84
CA LEU A 262 -7.80 -5.63 -16.51
C LEU A 262 -7.53 -4.71 -17.71
N ARG A 263 -6.39 -4.90 -18.40
CA ARG A 263 -6.04 -4.10 -19.59
C ARG A 263 -7.10 -4.20 -20.67
N ALA A 264 -7.58 -5.41 -20.97
CA ALA A 264 -8.61 -5.62 -21.98
C ALA A 264 -9.91 -4.86 -21.65
N GLU A 265 -10.27 -4.74 -20.37
CA GLU A 265 -11.44 -3.98 -19.93
C GLU A 265 -11.27 -2.46 -20.05
N LEU A 266 -10.06 -1.95 -19.80
CA LEU A 266 -9.73 -0.54 -20.04
C LEU A 266 -9.77 -0.21 -21.54
N GLU A 267 -9.14 -1.04 -22.38
CA GLU A 267 -9.10 -0.87 -23.84
C GLU A 267 -10.50 -0.98 -24.46
N ALA A 268 -11.33 -1.93 -24.01
CA ALA A 268 -12.72 -2.08 -24.48
C ALA A 268 -13.58 -0.84 -24.20
N ARG A 269 -13.29 -0.12 -23.12
CA ARG A 269 -13.93 1.16 -22.75
C ARG A 269 -13.26 2.38 -23.40
N ARG A 270 -12.22 2.17 -24.21
CA ARG A 270 -11.42 3.22 -24.85
C ARG A 270 -10.78 4.18 -23.84
N LEU A 271 -10.43 3.66 -22.67
CA LEU A 271 -9.69 4.40 -21.65
C LEU A 271 -8.19 4.36 -21.96
N PRO A 272 -7.44 5.43 -21.68
CA PRO A 272 -5.99 5.37 -21.70
C PRO A 272 -5.48 4.31 -20.72
N VAL A 273 -4.48 3.51 -21.14
CA VAL A 273 -3.80 2.55 -20.28
C VAL A 273 -2.56 3.23 -19.72
N VAL A 274 -2.61 3.60 -18.45
CA VAL A 274 -1.46 4.10 -17.69
C VAL A 274 -0.91 2.97 -16.83
N GLU A 275 0.39 2.73 -16.95
CA GLU A 275 1.12 1.70 -16.22
C GLU A 275 2.10 2.36 -15.26
N LEU A 276 2.08 1.91 -14.02
CA LEU A 276 2.85 2.52 -12.94
C LEU A 276 3.18 1.47 -11.86
N PRO A 277 4.30 1.59 -11.16
CA PRO A 277 4.54 0.78 -9.97
C PRO A 277 3.67 1.26 -8.81
N SER A 278 3.32 0.36 -7.88
CA SER A 278 2.86 0.78 -6.56
C SER A 278 4.07 1.14 -5.71
N GLY A 279 4.06 2.36 -5.16
CA GLY A 279 5.03 2.79 -4.17
C GLY A 279 4.78 2.21 -2.78
N ALA A 280 3.55 1.78 -2.47
CA ALA A 280 3.11 1.30 -1.17
C ALA A 280 3.16 -0.23 -1.07
N GLY A 281 3.16 -0.74 0.17
CA GLY A 281 2.89 -2.16 0.42
C GLY A 281 1.39 -2.42 0.23
N HIS A 282 1.06 -3.65 -0.15
CA HIS A 282 -0.32 -4.14 -0.23
C HIS A 282 -0.32 -5.65 0.00
N ASP A 283 -1.47 -6.20 0.40
CA ASP A 283 -1.67 -7.65 0.48
C ASP A 283 -1.39 -8.34 -0.87
N ALA A 284 -1.65 -7.67 -2.01
CA ALA A 284 -1.27 -8.16 -3.33
C ALA A 284 0.22 -8.55 -3.45
N ALA A 285 1.16 -7.83 -2.82
CA ALA A 285 2.59 -8.19 -2.84
C ALA A 285 2.82 -9.52 -2.13
N VAL A 286 2.15 -9.74 -0.99
CA VAL A 286 2.27 -10.96 -0.20
C VAL A 286 1.77 -12.17 -0.99
N LEU A 287 0.58 -12.05 -1.60
CA LEU A 287 0.01 -13.12 -2.42
C LEU A 287 0.85 -13.38 -3.67
N ALA A 288 1.28 -12.33 -4.37
CA ALA A 288 2.13 -12.46 -5.56
C ALA A 288 3.49 -13.09 -5.22
N GLY A 289 4.09 -12.72 -4.10
CA GLY A 289 5.34 -13.29 -3.60
C GLY A 289 5.22 -14.77 -3.23
N ALA A 290 4.03 -15.21 -2.81
CA ALA A 290 3.70 -16.62 -2.57
C ALA A 290 3.39 -17.42 -3.86
N GLY A 291 3.43 -16.77 -5.03
CA GLY A 291 3.20 -17.40 -6.33
C GLY A 291 1.74 -17.40 -6.79
N VAL A 292 0.84 -16.66 -6.12
CA VAL A 292 -0.51 -16.43 -6.61
C VAL A 292 -0.46 -15.48 -7.82
N PRO A 293 -1.10 -15.81 -8.95
CA PRO A 293 -1.31 -14.86 -10.03
C PRO A 293 -2.12 -13.64 -9.54
N THR A 294 -1.46 -12.49 -9.41
CA THR A 294 -2.06 -11.28 -8.83
C THR A 294 -1.94 -10.08 -9.78
N ALA A 295 -2.95 -9.21 -9.82
CA ALA A 295 -2.82 -7.88 -10.41
C ALA A 295 -3.60 -6.83 -9.60
N MET A 296 -3.22 -5.56 -9.74
CA MET A 296 -3.96 -4.47 -9.12
C MET A 296 -4.46 -3.44 -10.14
N LEU A 297 -5.64 -2.89 -9.85
CA LEU A 297 -6.24 -1.78 -10.56
C LEU A 297 -6.22 -0.55 -9.64
N PHE A 298 -5.52 0.50 -10.07
CA PHE A 298 -5.52 1.76 -9.36
C PHE A 298 -6.66 2.66 -9.77
N VAL A 299 -7.22 3.35 -8.78
CA VAL A 299 -8.18 4.44 -8.91
C VAL A 299 -7.48 5.75 -8.61
N ARG A 300 -7.71 6.75 -9.45
CA ARG A 300 -7.10 8.08 -9.31
C ARG A 300 -7.37 8.69 -7.94
N SER A 301 -6.29 9.00 -7.23
CA SER A 301 -6.32 9.82 -6.01
C SER A 301 -6.32 11.31 -6.37
N LEU A 302 -7.32 12.05 -5.90
CA LEU A 302 -7.41 13.51 -6.07
C LEU A 302 -6.56 14.25 -5.04
N ASN A 303 -6.64 15.58 -5.05
CA ASN A 303 -5.96 16.48 -4.11
C ASN A 303 -4.43 16.35 -4.15
N GLY A 304 -3.86 16.08 -5.32
CA GLY A 304 -2.42 15.88 -5.45
C GLY A 304 -1.95 14.49 -5.03
N GLY A 305 -2.85 13.50 -5.02
CA GLY A 305 -2.53 12.12 -4.63
C GLY A 305 -2.44 11.91 -3.12
N VAL A 306 -3.13 12.72 -2.33
CA VAL A 306 -3.10 12.62 -0.86
C VAL A 306 -3.72 11.30 -0.40
N SER A 307 -3.02 10.61 0.51
CA SER A 307 -3.49 9.43 1.23
C SER A 307 -2.94 9.46 2.66
N HIS A 308 -3.33 8.51 3.52
CA HIS A 308 -3.03 8.51 4.97
C HIS A 308 -3.48 9.82 5.65
N SER A 309 -4.59 10.39 5.18
CA SER A 309 -5.08 11.70 5.59
C SER A 309 -6.60 11.79 5.43
N PRO A 310 -7.30 12.60 6.25
CA PRO A 310 -8.73 12.84 6.08
C PRO A 310 -9.07 13.61 4.80
N LEU A 311 -8.06 14.12 4.09
CA LEU A 311 -8.19 14.84 2.81
C LEU A 311 -8.07 13.91 1.58
N GLU A 312 -7.91 12.61 1.80
CA GLU A 312 -7.95 11.61 0.74
C GLU A 312 -9.30 11.64 0.03
N GLU A 313 -9.26 11.69 -1.30
CA GLU A 313 -10.45 11.83 -2.13
C GLU A 313 -10.28 11.08 -3.44
N SER A 314 -11.36 10.49 -3.93
CA SER A 314 -11.44 9.85 -5.26
C SER A 314 -12.80 10.18 -5.85
N ALA A 315 -12.83 10.52 -7.15
CA ALA A 315 -14.08 10.93 -7.78
C ALA A 315 -15.11 9.77 -7.75
N PRO A 316 -16.38 10.05 -7.43
CA PRO A 316 -17.46 9.06 -7.50
C PRO A 316 -17.48 8.24 -8.80
N GLU A 317 -17.26 8.91 -9.93
CA GLU A 317 -17.27 8.30 -11.26
C GLU A 317 -16.06 7.39 -11.49
N ASP A 318 -14.91 7.69 -10.89
CA ASP A 318 -13.71 6.84 -10.99
C ASP A 318 -13.90 5.57 -10.16
N VAL A 319 -14.52 5.69 -8.98
CA VAL A 319 -14.90 4.56 -8.12
C VAL A 319 -15.92 3.65 -8.82
N GLU A 320 -16.96 4.21 -9.44
CA GLU A 320 -17.94 3.47 -10.25
C GLU A 320 -17.26 2.68 -11.36
N LEU A 321 -16.40 3.36 -12.12
CA LEU A 321 -15.68 2.78 -13.23
C LEU A 321 -14.75 1.65 -12.78
N ALA A 322 -14.12 1.77 -11.61
CA ALA A 322 -13.28 0.73 -11.04
C ALA A 322 -14.07 -0.54 -10.73
N VAL A 323 -15.26 -0.41 -10.15
CA VAL A 323 -16.17 -1.56 -9.89
C VAL A 323 -16.60 -2.22 -11.20
N ASP A 324 -16.95 -1.43 -12.21
CA ASP A 324 -17.33 -1.93 -13.53
C ASP A 324 -16.20 -2.70 -14.22
N VAL A 325 -14.96 -2.20 -14.13
CA VAL A 325 -13.77 -2.84 -14.70
C VAL A 325 -13.42 -4.11 -13.91
N LEU A 326 -13.44 -4.06 -12.57
CA LEU A 326 -13.19 -5.22 -11.71
C LEU A 326 -14.18 -6.35 -12.00
N ALA A 327 -15.48 -6.05 -12.03
CA ALA A 327 -16.52 -7.05 -12.30
C ALA A 327 -16.32 -7.73 -13.66
N ALA A 328 -16.01 -6.95 -14.69
CA ALA A 328 -15.81 -7.50 -16.02
C ALA A 328 -14.50 -8.30 -16.14
N ALA A 329 -13.43 -7.87 -15.48
CA ALA A 329 -12.17 -8.61 -15.42
C ALA A 329 -12.32 -9.93 -14.65
N LEU A 330 -13.03 -9.94 -13.52
CA LEU A 330 -13.41 -11.18 -12.81
C LEU A 330 -14.16 -12.12 -13.75
N GLY A 331 -15.18 -11.64 -14.47
CA GLY A 331 -15.94 -12.43 -15.43
C GLY A 331 -15.05 -13.06 -16.54
N ARG A 332 -14.04 -12.33 -17.05
CA ARG A 332 -13.06 -12.87 -18.00
C ARG A 332 -12.21 -13.97 -17.39
N LEU A 333 -11.69 -13.76 -16.19
CA LEU A 333 -10.80 -14.72 -15.52
C LEU A 333 -11.53 -16.01 -15.10
N ILE A 334 -12.82 -15.91 -14.82
CA ILE A 334 -13.69 -17.05 -14.51
C ILE A 334 -13.98 -17.85 -15.79
N SER A 335 -14.36 -17.17 -16.88
CA SER A 335 -14.71 -17.81 -18.16
C SER A 335 -13.52 -18.33 -18.97
N GLY A 336 -12.31 -17.80 -18.74
CA GLY A 336 -11.07 -18.27 -19.40
C GLY A 336 -10.49 -19.57 -18.84
N THR A 337 -11.23 -20.29 -17.99
CA THR A 337 -10.79 -21.52 -17.32
C THR A 337 -11.17 -22.80 -18.09
N ASP A 338 -11.60 -22.69 -19.36
CA ASP A 338 -11.96 -23.80 -20.25
C ASP A 338 -10.83 -24.17 -21.24
#